data_AF-A0A2V6ZJJ7-F1
#
_entry.id   AF-A0A2V6ZJJ7-F1
#
_cell.length_a   1.000
_cell.length_b   1.000
_cell.length_c   1.000
_cell.angle_alpha   90.00
_cell.angle_beta   90.00
_cell.angle_gamma   90.00
#
_symmetry.space_group_name_H-M   'P 1'
#
loop_
_entity.id
_entity.type
_entity.pdbx_description
1 polymer ?
#
loop_
_entity_poly.entity_id
_entity_poly.type
_entity_poly.pdbx_seq_one_letter_code
_entity_poly.pdbx_strand_id
1 'polypeptide(L)' 'MLAGGETVLVAVSGGADSVALLHLLAGLAPEWRLRLHVLHVDHQLRPDSSRDADF' A
#
# COMPACT_ATOMS: atom_id res chain seq x y z
N MET A 1 6.71 -14.37 2.10
CA MET A 1 7.96 -13.64 2.42
C MET A 1 8.54 -13.16 1.11
N LEU A 2 8.97 -11.89 1.04
CA LEU A 2 9.61 -11.32 -0.15
C LEU A 2 11.08 -11.75 -0.19
N ALA A 3 11.60 -12.06 -1.37
CA ALA A 3 12.98 -12.51 -1.60
C ALA A 3 13.82 -11.49 -2.40
N GLY A 4 13.20 -10.43 -2.92
CA GLY A 4 13.83 -9.35 -3.65
C GLY A 4 13.62 -9.46 -5.17
N GLY A 5 13.61 -8.30 -5.84
CA GLY A 5 13.39 -8.19 -7.29
C GLY A 5 11.94 -8.32 -7.74
N GLU A 6 10.99 -8.55 -6.82
CA GLU A 6 9.58 -8.72 -7.19
C GLU A 6 8.86 -7.39 -7.47
N THR A 7 7.74 -7.51 -8.18
CA THR A 7 6.71 -6.48 -8.17
C THR A 7 5.72 -6.78 -7.05
N VAL A 8 5.49 -5.82 -6.18
CA VAL A 8 4.62 -5.97 -5.00
C VAL A 8 3.46 -4.99 -5.12
N LEU A 9 2.24 -5.52 -5.05
CA LEU A 9 1.02 -4.72 -4.91
C LEU A 9 0.70 -4.57 -3.42
N VAL A 10 0.79 -3.36 -2.90
CA VAL A 10 0.54 -3.04 -1.50
C VAL A 10 -0.88 -2.52 -1.36
N ALA A 11 -1.70 -3.24 -0.60
CA ALA A 11 -3.04 -2.78 -0.26
C ALA A 11 -2.96 -1.69 0.83
N VAL A 12 -3.45 -0.50 0.52
CA VAL A 12 -3.42 0.67 1.42
C VAL A 12 -4.84 1.16 1.66
N SER A 13 -5.33 1.02 2.89
CA SER A 13 -6.68 1.42 3.27
C SER A 13 -6.77 2.87 3.74
N GLY A 14 -5.65 3.57 3.89
CA GLY A 14 -5.54 4.89 4.53
C GLY A 14 -5.36 4.81 6.05
N GLY A 15 -5.55 3.63 6.65
CA GLY A 15 -5.28 3.41 8.08
C GLY A 15 -3.79 3.38 8.41
N ALA A 16 -3.44 3.71 9.65
CA ALA A 16 -2.06 3.85 10.13
C ALA A 16 -1.18 2.63 9.82
N ASP A 17 -1.69 1.42 10.01
CA ASP A 17 -0.92 0.18 9.77
C ASP A 17 -0.53 0.03 8.29
N SER A 18 -1.48 0.29 7.40
CA SER A 18 -1.26 0.16 5.95
C SER A 18 -0.31 1.23 5.41
N VAL A 19 -0.40 2.45 5.96
CA VAL A 19 0.51 3.56 5.66
C VAL A 19 1.92 3.27 6.20
N ALA A 20 2.03 2.75 7.43
CA ALA A 20 3.30 2.35 8.01
C ALA A 20 3.96 1.23 7.21
N LEU A 21 3.19 0.22 6.79
CA LEU A 21 3.67 -0.84 5.91
C LEU A 21 4.21 -0.29 4.59
N LEU A 22 3.44 0.58 3.92
CA LEU A 22 3.90 1.22 2.68
C LEU A 22 5.19 2.02 2.91
N HIS A 23 5.26 2.80 3.99
CA HIS A 23 6.43 3.60 4.33
C HIS A 23 7.68 2.73 4.53
N LEU A 24 7.56 1.63 5.28
CA LEU A 24 8.65 0.68 5.50
C LEU A 24 9.08 0.00 4.21
N LEU A 25 8.14 -0.49 3.40
CA LEU A 25 8.43 -1.13 2.11
C LEU A 25 9.08 -0.15 1.14
N ALA A 26 8.65 1.11 1.09
CA ALA A 26 9.25 2.14 0.25
C ALA A 26 10.71 2.43 0.65
N GLY A 27 11.02 2.40 1.95
CA GLY A 27 12.39 2.51 2.44
C GLY A 27 13.26 1.31 2.08
N LEU A 28 12.70 0.10 2.08
CA LEU A 28 13.40 -1.15 1.74
C LEU A 28 13.49 -1.43 0.23
N ALA A 29 12.62 -0.81 -0.57
CA ALA A 29 12.50 -1.07 -2.00
C ALA A 29 13.81 -0.93 -2.79
N PRO A 30 14.69 0.08 -2.53
CA PRO A 30 15.96 0.18 -3.24
C PRO A 30 16.91 -0.99 -2.96
N GLU A 31 17.03 -1.41 -1.70
CA GLU A 31 17.93 -2.49 -1.28
C GLU A 31 17.43 -3.83 -1.80
N TRP A 32 16.12 -4.07 -1.71
CA TRP A 32 15.49 -5.34 -2.08
C TRP A 32 15.06 -5.35 -3.56
N ARG A 33 15.32 -4.28 -4.32
CA ARG A 33 14.94 -4.11 -5.73
C ARG A 33 13.45 -4.32 -5.98
N LEU A 34 12.60 -3.88 -5.05
CA LEU A 34 11.15 -4.04 -5.16
C LEU A 34 10.57 -2.97 -6.09
N ARG A 35 9.60 -3.37 -6.91
CA ARG A 35 8.72 -2.45 -7.64
C ARG A 35 7.38 -2.39 -6.93
N LEU A 36 7.12 -1.29 -6.23
CA LEU A 36 5.89 -1.13 -5.46
C LEU A 36 4.79 -0.49 -6.30
N HIS A 37 3.60 -1.06 -6.23
CA HIS A 37 2.35 -0.45 -6.68
C HIS A 37 1.40 -0.37 -5.50
N VAL A 38 0.63 0.71 -5.42
CA VAL A 38 -0.37 0.91 -4.38
C VAL A 38 -1.75 0.58 -4.94
N LEU A 39 -2.55 -0.14 -4.15
CA LEU A 39 -3.96 -0.42 -4.42
C LEU A 39 -4.78 0.02 -3.20
N HIS A 40 -5.82 0.80 -3.45
CA HIS A 40 -6.91 1.03 -2.50
C HIS A 40 -8.17 0.31 -2.98
N VAL A 41 -8.95 -0.24 -2.06
CA VAL A 41 -10.24 -0.88 -2.37
C VAL A 41 -11.32 -0.18 -1.57
N ASP A 42 -12.18 0.56 -2.26
CA ASP A 42 -13.37 1.15 -1.67
C ASP A 42 -14.46 0.07 -1.54
N HIS A 43 -14.77 -0.32 -0.31
CA HIS A 43 -15.78 -1.33 0.01
C HIS A 43 -17.21 -0.78 0.08
N GLN A 44 -17.40 0.55 -0.02
CA GLN A 44 -18.72 1.21 -0.02
C GLN A 44 -19.56 0.91 1.24
N LEU A 45 -18.90 0.70 2.39
CA LEU A 45 -19.60 0.43 3.66
C LEU A 45 -20.18 1.70 4.30
N ARG A 46 -19.71 2.87 3.91
CA ARG A 46 -20.20 4.18 4.35
C ARG A 46 -20.44 5.07 3.13
N PRO A 47 -21.41 6.01 3.17
CA PRO A 47 -21.66 6.92 2.06
C PRO A 47 -20.46 7.77 1.64
N ASP A 48 -19.51 8.00 2.55
CA ASP A 48 -18.33 8.83 2.38
C ASP A 48 -17.04 8.02 2.17
N SER A 49 -17.10 6.70 1.98
CA SER A 49 -15.92 5.83 1.85
C SER A 49 -15.04 6.15 0.64
N SER A 50 -15.63 6.70 -0.43
CA SER A 50 -14.87 7.16 -1.61
C SER A 50 -13.79 8.19 -1.27
N ARG A 51 -13.97 8.97 -0.20
CA ARG A 51 -12.98 9.96 0.26
C ARG A 51 -11.69 9.32 0.77
N ASP A 52 -11.75 8.05 1.19
CA ASP A 52 -10.56 7.31 1.64
C ASP A 52 -9.60 7.04 0.46
N ALA A 53 -10.09 7.07 -0.79
CA ALA A 53 -9.29 6.86 -2.01
C ALA A 53 -8.61 8.13 -2.54
N ASP A 54 -9.06 9.32 -2.11
CA ASP A 54 -8.49 10.61 -2.53
C ASP A 54 -7.19 10.97 -1.77
N PHE A 55 -6.77 10.12 -0.84
CA PHE A 55 -5.64 10.33 0.06
C PHE A 55 -4.27 10.01 -0.58
#